data_AF-A0A660NBI2-F1
#
_entry.id   AF-A0A660NBI2-F1
#
_cell.length_a   1.000
_cell.length_b   1.000
_cell.length_c   1.000
_cell.angle_alpha   90.00
_cell.angle_beta   90.00
_cell.angle_gamma   90.00
#
_symmetry.space_group_name_H-M   'P 1'
#
loop_
_entity.id
_entity.type
_entity.pdbx_description
1 polymer ?
#
loop_
_entity_poly.entity_id
_entity_poly.type
_entity_poly.pdbx_seq_one_letter_code
_entity_poly.pdbx_strand_id
1 'polypeptide(L)'
;YKSPTDMGVNMAGNCICDDEVCKEASCQEIIRRYYSAINRLAKGECKPEEVYKIELLMKQAKITTAIRKTVSAALLKEEITGAPTAAIELLDGRIVTGKTTPLLGAASAMLLNAVKTLGGINDSIHLIQPNVIEPVQKLKTHHFGSKNPRLHTDEVLIALSINAATDTNAQLALDQLEKLRGCQVHSSVMLSSVDTKVFKKLGIELTCEPVH
;
A
#
# COMPACT_ATOMS: atom_id res chain seq x y z
N TYR A 1 -22.02 39.92 -11.81
CA TYR A 1 -21.64 38.61 -12.40
C TYR A 1 -22.83 38.05 -13.16
N LYS A 2 -22.64 37.48 -14.37
CA LYS A 2 -23.74 36.92 -15.19
C LYS A 2 -23.80 35.38 -15.15
N SER A 3 -22.80 34.73 -14.57
CA SER A 3 -22.76 33.28 -14.36
C SER A 3 -22.00 32.94 -13.06
N PRO A 4 -22.15 31.71 -12.51
CA PRO A 4 -21.30 31.23 -11.42
C PRO A 4 -19.80 31.27 -11.78
N THR A 5 -19.46 31.07 -13.05
CA THR A 5 -18.09 31.16 -13.55
C THR A 5 -17.58 32.60 -13.53
N ASP A 6 -18.40 33.58 -13.92
CA ASP A 6 -18.02 35.00 -13.89
C ASP A 6 -17.73 35.48 -12.46
N MET A 7 -18.40 34.89 -11.47
CA MET A 7 -18.17 35.16 -10.05
C MET A 7 -16.93 34.44 -9.52
N GLY A 8 -16.50 33.38 -10.19
CA GLY A 8 -15.33 32.59 -9.82
C GLY A 8 -14.03 33.34 -10.12
N VAL A 9 -13.08 33.21 -9.20
CA VAL A 9 -11.71 33.74 -9.36
C VAL A 9 -10.69 32.61 -9.54
N ASN A 10 -11.15 31.41 -9.93
CA ASN A 10 -10.30 30.22 -10.03
C ASN A 10 -9.36 30.31 -11.23
N MET A 11 -8.06 30.36 -10.95
CA MET A 11 -7.00 30.40 -11.96
C MET A 11 -6.23 29.08 -12.09
N ALA A 12 -6.60 28.04 -11.33
CA ALA A 12 -5.81 26.79 -11.26
C ALA A 12 -5.58 26.12 -12.62
N GLY A 13 -6.59 26.14 -13.50
CA GLY A 13 -6.47 25.56 -14.86
C GLY A 13 -5.46 26.29 -15.76
N ASN A 14 -5.23 27.58 -15.51
CA ASN A 14 -4.25 28.38 -16.26
C ASN A 14 -2.81 28.14 -15.80
N CYS A 15 -2.62 27.42 -14.70
CA CYS A 15 -1.33 27.15 -14.08
C CYS A 15 -0.86 25.70 -14.29
N ILE A 16 -1.58 24.90 -15.09
CA ILE A 16 -1.15 23.55 -15.45
C ILE A 16 0.06 23.68 -16.40
N CYS A 17 1.23 23.25 -15.93
CA CYS A 17 2.46 23.26 -16.72
C CYS A 17 2.68 21.97 -17.53
N ASP A 18 2.07 20.87 -17.11
CA ASP A 18 2.10 19.58 -17.80
C ASP A 18 0.73 18.90 -17.67
N ASP A 19 -0.03 18.93 -18.76
CA ASP A 19 -1.39 18.40 -18.83
C ASP A 19 -1.43 16.88 -18.73
N GLU A 20 -0.44 16.18 -19.29
CA GLU A 20 -0.40 14.71 -19.28
C GLU A 20 -0.11 14.17 -17.89
N VAL A 21 0.79 14.82 -17.13
CA VAL A 21 1.03 14.47 -15.72
C VAL A 21 -0.23 14.72 -14.88
N CYS A 22 -0.94 15.82 -15.09
CA CYS A 22 -2.19 16.10 -14.39
C CYS A 22 -3.29 15.07 -14.73
N LYS A 23 -3.42 14.67 -16.00
CA LYS A 23 -4.36 13.63 -16.44
C LYS A 23 -4.05 12.30 -15.77
N GLU A 24 -2.80 11.83 -15.83
CA GLU A 24 -2.41 10.56 -15.22
C GLU A 24 -2.68 10.57 -13.71
N ALA A 25 -2.26 11.63 -13.00
CA ALA A 25 -2.50 11.76 -11.57
C ALA A 25 -4.00 11.73 -11.22
N SER A 26 -4.83 12.40 -12.03
CA SER A 26 -6.28 12.40 -11.84
C SER A 26 -6.92 11.03 -12.09
N CYS A 27 -6.43 10.28 -13.08
CA CYS A 27 -6.88 8.92 -13.35
C CYS A 27 -6.54 7.99 -12.19
N GLN A 28 -5.32 8.08 -11.65
CA GLN A 28 -4.91 7.33 -10.45
C GLN A 28 -5.79 7.66 -9.23
N GLU A 29 -6.14 8.94 -9.02
CA GLU A 29 -7.06 9.35 -7.95
C GLU A 29 -8.44 8.70 -8.12
N ILE A 30 -9.00 8.64 -9.33
CA ILE A 30 -10.29 7.98 -9.58
C ILE A 30 -10.22 6.49 -9.17
N ILE A 31 -9.15 5.79 -9.53
CA ILE A 31 -8.95 4.39 -9.13
C ILE A 31 -8.81 4.26 -7.61
N ARG A 32 -8.10 5.18 -6.94
CA ARG A 32 -8.03 5.20 -5.47
C ARG A 32 -9.40 5.39 -4.82
N ARG A 33 -10.24 6.27 -5.38
CA ARG A 33 -11.62 6.47 -4.90
C ARG A 33 -12.48 5.24 -5.11
N TYR A 34 -12.36 4.57 -6.26
CA TYR A 34 -13.06 3.33 -6.53
C TYR A 34 -12.75 2.27 -5.48
N TYR A 35 -11.46 1.98 -5.26
CA TYR A 35 -11.04 1.03 -4.24
C TYR A 35 -11.45 1.44 -2.82
N SER A 36 -11.40 2.73 -2.49
CA SER A 36 -11.90 3.23 -1.22
C SER A 36 -13.40 2.97 -1.05
N ALA A 37 -14.20 3.16 -2.09
CA ALA A 37 -15.65 2.99 -2.04
C ALA A 37 -16.06 1.51 -1.94
N ILE A 38 -15.45 0.62 -2.73
CA ILE A 38 -15.78 -0.82 -2.65
C ILE A 38 -15.36 -1.43 -1.30
N ASN A 39 -14.25 -0.97 -0.70
CA ASN A 39 -13.84 -1.41 0.64
C ASN A 39 -14.80 -0.91 1.73
N ARG A 40 -15.31 0.32 1.62
CA ARG A 40 -16.35 0.83 2.51
C ARG A 40 -17.67 0.09 2.33
N LEU A 41 -18.03 -0.24 1.09
CA LEU A 41 -19.24 -1.01 0.78
C LEU A 41 -19.17 -2.42 1.40
N ALA A 42 -18.03 -3.10 1.27
CA ALA A 42 -17.80 -4.41 1.87
C ALA A 42 -17.94 -4.41 3.41
N LYS A 43 -17.64 -3.27 4.04
CA LYS A 43 -17.83 -3.05 5.49
C LYS A 43 -19.23 -2.55 5.87
N GLY A 44 -20.12 -2.32 4.91
CA GLY A 44 -21.43 -1.73 5.14
C GLY A 44 -21.41 -0.24 5.51
N GLU A 45 -20.31 0.47 5.23
CA GLU A 45 -20.08 1.88 5.60
C GLU A 45 -20.55 2.88 4.52
N CYS A 46 -21.00 2.38 3.37
CA CYS A 46 -21.57 3.20 2.31
C CYS A 46 -22.63 2.44 1.52
N LYS A 47 -23.37 3.16 0.67
CA LYS A 47 -24.38 2.56 -0.20
C LYS A 47 -23.81 2.23 -1.59
N PRO A 48 -24.39 1.26 -2.32
CA PRO A 48 -23.93 0.89 -3.67
C PRO A 48 -23.89 2.05 -4.67
N GLU A 49 -24.74 3.08 -4.50
CA GLU A 49 -24.78 4.22 -5.42
C GLU A 49 -23.49 5.05 -5.38
N GLU A 50 -22.71 5.00 -4.29
CA GLU A 50 -21.41 5.66 -4.21
C GLU A 50 -20.41 5.01 -5.17
N VAL A 51 -20.34 3.68 -5.18
CA VAL A 51 -19.48 2.91 -6.09
C VAL A 51 -19.92 3.14 -7.53
N TYR A 52 -21.22 3.05 -7.81
CA TYR A 52 -21.77 3.24 -9.16
C TYR A 52 -21.39 4.59 -9.78
N LYS A 53 -21.43 5.68 -9.00
CA LYS A 53 -21.01 7.01 -9.49
C LYS A 53 -19.54 7.04 -9.91
N ILE A 54 -18.67 6.37 -9.16
CA ILE A 54 -17.24 6.32 -9.47
C ILE A 54 -17.00 5.44 -10.71
N GLU A 55 -17.72 4.33 -10.86
CA GLU A 55 -17.67 3.50 -12.07
C GLU A 55 -18.10 4.28 -13.33
N LEU A 56 -19.10 5.17 -13.22
CA LEU A 56 -19.47 6.06 -14.31
C LEU A 56 -18.33 7.03 -14.66
N LEU A 57 -17.63 7.59 -13.67
CA LEU A 57 -16.45 8.42 -13.89
C LEU A 57 -15.32 7.64 -14.57
N MET A 58 -15.06 6.40 -14.14
CA MET A 58 -14.07 5.53 -14.79
C MET A 58 -14.41 5.27 -16.25
N LYS A 59 -15.70 5.01 -16.56
CA LYS A 59 -16.18 4.83 -17.95
C LYS A 59 -16.00 6.10 -18.78
N GLN A 60 -16.32 7.27 -18.22
CA GLN A 60 -16.15 8.57 -18.90
C GLN A 60 -14.67 8.87 -19.18
N ALA A 61 -13.80 8.57 -18.20
CA ALA A 61 -12.35 8.70 -18.34
C ALA A 61 -11.70 7.58 -19.18
N LYS A 62 -12.47 6.55 -19.56
CA LYS A 62 -12.01 5.36 -20.33
C LYS A 62 -10.85 4.63 -19.64
N ILE A 63 -10.90 4.52 -18.32
CA ILE A 63 -9.89 3.84 -17.51
C ILE A 63 -10.45 2.59 -16.84
N THR A 64 -9.55 1.68 -16.49
CA THR A 64 -9.84 0.50 -15.67
C THR A 64 -8.84 0.43 -14.52
N THR A 65 -9.04 -0.48 -13.56
CA THR A 65 -8.11 -0.67 -12.44
C THR A 65 -6.70 -1.07 -12.88
N ALA A 66 -6.55 -1.60 -14.10
CA ALA A 66 -5.27 -2.03 -14.68
C ALA A 66 -4.27 -0.89 -14.92
N ILE A 67 -4.71 0.38 -14.99
CA ILE A 67 -3.76 1.52 -15.10
C ILE A 67 -2.87 1.63 -13.86
N ARG A 68 -3.34 1.11 -12.71
CA ARG A 68 -2.58 1.04 -11.49
C ARG A 68 -1.82 -0.29 -11.48
N LYS A 69 -0.56 -0.27 -11.93
CA LYS A 69 0.29 -1.46 -12.11
C LYS A 69 0.36 -2.38 -10.89
N THR A 70 0.29 -1.81 -9.68
CA THR A 70 0.32 -2.58 -8.43
C THR A 70 -0.88 -3.51 -8.25
N VAL A 71 -2.03 -3.19 -8.85
CA VAL A 71 -3.21 -4.08 -8.83
C VAL A 71 -2.88 -5.39 -9.51
N SER A 72 -2.47 -5.34 -10.79
CA SER A 72 -2.13 -6.54 -11.56
C SER A 72 -1.00 -7.34 -10.92
N ALA A 73 0.03 -6.65 -10.40
CA ALA A 73 1.17 -7.30 -9.77
C ALA A 73 0.81 -8.07 -8.49
N ALA A 74 -0.07 -7.50 -7.64
CA ALA A 74 -0.53 -8.19 -6.45
C ALA A 74 -1.43 -9.39 -6.82
N LEU A 75 -2.44 -9.19 -7.66
CA LEU A 75 -3.38 -10.26 -8.02
C LEU A 75 -2.68 -11.44 -8.70
N LEU A 76 -1.75 -11.18 -9.62
CA LEU A 76 -0.95 -12.23 -10.25
C LEU A 76 -0.10 -13.00 -9.22
N LYS A 77 0.48 -12.29 -8.24
CA LYS A 77 1.27 -12.94 -7.18
C LYS A 77 0.40 -13.81 -6.28
N GLU A 78 -0.81 -13.36 -5.96
CA GLU A 78 -1.79 -14.14 -5.20
C GLU A 78 -2.19 -15.39 -5.96
N GLU A 79 -2.53 -15.27 -7.25
CA GLU A 79 -2.86 -16.41 -8.11
C GLU A 79 -1.74 -17.46 -8.13
N ILE A 80 -0.49 -17.02 -8.29
CA ILE A 80 0.69 -17.91 -8.33
C ILE A 80 0.95 -18.57 -6.96
N THR A 81 0.69 -17.87 -5.85
CA THR A 81 1.10 -18.33 -4.52
C THR A 81 -0.02 -18.94 -3.68
N GLY A 82 -1.28 -18.74 -4.07
CA GLY A 82 -2.46 -19.17 -3.31
C GLY A 82 -2.60 -18.52 -1.94
N ALA A 83 -1.95 -17.38 -1.72
CA ALA A 83 -1.93 -16.68 -0.43
C ALA A 83 -2.06 -15.17 -0.63
N PRO A 84 -2.58 -14.41 0.36
CA PRO A 84 -2.69 -12.97 0.24
C PRO A 84 -1.35 -12.30 -0.05
N THR A 85 -1.36 -11.28 -0.91
CA THR A 85 -0.16 -10.57 -1.38
C THR A 85 -0.34 -9.07 -1.39
N ALA A 86 0.78 -8.35 -1.52
CA ALA A 86 0.80 -6.92 -1.72
C ALA A 86 1.89 -6.55 -2.72
N ALA A 87 1.69 -5.45 -3.45
CA ALA A 87 2.65 -4.89 -4.38
C ALA A 87 2.82 -3.39 -4.17
N ILE A 88 4.04 -2.89 -4.40
CA ILE A 88 4.39 -1.47 -4.39
C ILE A 88 5.09 -1.10 -5.69
N GLU A 89 4.76 0.07 -6.22
CA GLU A 89 5.51 0.72 -7.28
C GLU A 89 6.41 1.78 -6.64
N LEU A 90 7.72 1.58 -6.77
CA LEU A 90 8.73 2.53 -6.30
C LEU A 90 8.76 3.75 -7.23
N LEU A 91 9.33 4.87 -6.77
CA LEU A 91 9.41 6.11 -7.54
C LEU A 91 10.22 5.98 -8.84
N ASP A 92 11.08 4.96 -8.94
CA ASP A 92 11.82 4.62 -10.16
C ASP A 92 11.07 3.64 -11.09
N GLY A 93 9.81 3.34 -10.79
CA GLY A 93 8.92 2.47 -11.58
C GLY A 93 9.11 0.97 -11.34
N ARG A 94 10.06 0.55 -10.48
CA ARG A 94 10.21 -0.87 -10.13
C ARG A 94 9.01 -1.34 -9.31
N ILE A 95 8.49 -2.52 -9.66
CA ILE A 95 7.44 -3.19 -8.91
C ILE A 95 8.07 -4.20 -7.95
N VAL A 96 7.75 -4.06 -6.66
CA VAL A 96 8.17 -5.00 -5.62
C VAL A 96 6.93 -5.65 -5.01
N THR A 97 6.99 -6.97 -4.78
CA THR A 97 5.87 -7.73 -4.21
C THR A 97 6.25 -8.37 -2.88
N GLY A 98 5.23 -8.65 -2.07
CA GLY A 98 5.33 -9.46 -0.87
C GLY A 98 4.16 -10.42 -0.77
N LYS A 99 4.39 -11.56 -0.12
CA LYS A 99 3.36 -12.57 0.12
C LYS A 99 3.26 -12.88 1.60
N THR A 100 2.10 -13.38 2.00
CA THR A 100 1.91 -13.88 3.35
C THR A 100 2.81 -15.08 3.60
N THR A 101 3.45 -15.11 4.77
CA THR A 101 4.29 -16.21 5.25
C THR A 101 3.85 -16.62 6.67
N PRO A 102 4.44 -17.66 7.27
CA PRO A 102 4.17 -17.98 8.68
C PRO A 102 4.60 -16.86 9.66
N LEU A 103 5.60 -16.06 9.28
CA LEU A 103 6.16 -14.99 10.12
C LEU A 103 5.51 -13.63 9.86
N LEU A 104 5.24 -13.31 8.59
CA LEU A 104 4.89 -11.97 8.14
C LEU A 104 3.58 -11.95 7.36
N GLY A 105 2.78 -10.90 7.57
CA GLY A 105 1.71 -10.54 6.64
C GLY A 105 2.26 -10.04 5.31
N ALA A 106 1.44 -10.10 4.26
CA ALA A 106 1.81 -9.67 2.91
C ALA A 106 2.34 -8.23 2.84
N ALA A 107 1.66 -7.29 3.52
CA ALA A 107 2.06 -5.90 3.60
C ALA A 107 3.45 -5.72 4.24
N SER A 108 3.70 -6.40 5.35
CA SER A 108 4.98 -6.36 6.06
C SER A 108 6.12 -6.95 5.22
N ALA A 109 5.87 -8.10 4.57
CA ALA A 109 6.83 -8.74 3.68
C ALA A 109 7.16 -7.84 2.47
N MET A 110 6.15 -7.22 1.86
CA MET A 110 6.32 -6.28 0.76
C MET A 110 7.15 -5.07 1.19
N LEU A 111 6.86 -4.51 2.37
CA LEU A 111 7.59 -3.36 2.91
C LEU A 111 9.08 -3.68 3.10
N LEU A 112 9.41 -4.83 3.70
CA LEU A 112 10.81 -5.26 3.86
C LEU A 112 11.50 -5.45 2.50
N ASN A 113 10.82 -6.04 1.52
CA ASN A 113 11.38 -6.21 0.18
C ASN A 113 11.62 -4.86 -0.51
N ALA A 114 10.72 -3.89 -0.31
CA ALA A 114 10.83 -2.55 -0.87
C ALA A 114 12.06 -1.81 -0.33
N VAL A 115 12.25 -1.81 1.00
CA VAL A 115 13.42 -1.16 1.61
C VAL A 115 14.73 -1.87 1.27
N LYS A 116 14.73 -3.20 1.12
CA LYS A 116 15.90 -3.94 0.60
C LYS A 116 16.25 -3.50 -0.82
N THR A 117 15.23 -3.42 -1.68
CA THR A 117 15.38 -3.03 -3.09
C THR A 117 15.92 -1.60 -3.23
N LEU A 118 15.45 -0.67 -2.39
CA LEU A 118 15.93 0.71 -2.34
C LEU A 118 17.34 0.85 -1.74
N GLY A 119 17.67 0.00 -0.76
CA GLY A 119 18.97 -0.01 -0.10
C GLY A 119 20.05 -0.81 -0.84
N GLY A 120 19.72 -1.43 -1.98
CA GLY A 120 20.63 -2.31 -2.71
C GLY A 120 21.01 -3.58 -1.95
N ILE A 121 20.16 -4.01 -1.00
CA ILE A 121 20.41 -5.16 -0.13
C ILE A 121 19.95 -6.43 -0.84
N ASN A 122 20.79 -7.45 -0.84
CA ASN A 122 20.49 -8.73 -1.49
C ASN A 122 19.23 -9.37 -0.89
N ASP A 123 18.40 -10.00 -1.73
CA ASP A 123 17.15 -10.62 -1.28
C ASP A 123 17.37 -11.80 -0.32
N SER A 124 18.53 -12.46 -0.35
CA SER A 124 18.85 -13.53 0.60
C SER A 124 19.13 -13.03 2.03
N ILE A 125 19.36 -11.72 2.21
CA ILE A 125 19.68 -11.15 3.53
C ILE A 125 18.41 -11.00 4.36
N HIS A 126 18.42 -11.59 5.56
CA HIS A 126 17.39 -11.43 6.57
C HIS A 126 17.64 -10.17 7.40
N LEU A 127 16.84 -9.13 7.18
CA LEU A 127 16.90 -7.88 7.97
C LEU A 127 16.44 -8.07 9.42
N ILE A 128 15.53 -9.01 9.65
CA ILE A 128 15.01 -9.34 10.97
C ILE A 128 15.22 -10.84 11.20
N GLN A 129 16.03 -11.16 12.19
CA GLN A 129 16.36 -12.53 12.54
C GLN A 129 15.14 -13.21 13.19
N PRO A 130 14.90 -14.52 12.93
CA PRO A 130 13.76 -15.24 13.49
C PRO A 130 13.65 -15.18 15.02
N ASN A 131 14.79 -15.17 15.73
CA ASN A 131 14.84 -15.06 17.19
C ASN A 131 14.29 -13.72 17.74
N VAL A 132 14.21 -12.67 16.92
CA VAL A 132 13.57 -11.39 17.27
C VAL A 132 12.06 -11.45 17.00
N ILE A 133 11.64 -12.19 15.98
CA ILE A 133 10.24 -12.34 15.56
C ILE A 133 9.48 -13.27 16.51
N GLU A 134 10.06 -14.43 16.83
CA GLU A 134 9.40 -15.49 17.62
C GLU A 134 8.85 -15.02 18.98
N PRO A 135 9.56 -14.22 19.80
CA PRO A 135 9.02 -13.72 21.06
C PRO A 135 7.75 -12.89 20.87
N VAL A 136 7.69 -12.06 19.82
CA VAL A 136 6.50 -11.26 19.48
C VAL A 136 5.33 -12.18 19.09
N GLN A 137 5.59 -13.23 18.30
CA GLN A 137 4.56 -14.20 17.93
C GLN A 137 4.03 -14.98 19.14
N LYS A 138 4.91 -15.38 20.05
CA LYS A 138 4.54 -16.04 21.32
C LYS A 138 3.70 -15.12 22.20
N LEU A 139 4.08 -13.84 22.31
CA LEU A 139 3.28 -12.83 23.02
C LEU A 139 1.86 -12.75 22.45
N LYS A 140 1.72 -12.60 21.13
CA LYS A 140 0.41 -12.50 20.46
C LYS A 140 -0.45 -13.74 20.71
N THR A 141 0.12 -14.93 20.53
CA THR A 141 -0.64 -16.18 20.58
C THR A 141 -0.90 -16.68 21.99
N HIS A 142 0.11 -16.71 22.86
CA HIS A 142 0.02 -17.33 24.19
C HIS A 142 -0.49 -16.37 25.26
N HIS A 143 -0.15 -15.07 25.17
CA HIS A 143 -0.50 -14.09 26.20
C HIS A 143 -1.68 -13.21 25.79
N PHE A 144 -1.75 -12.76 24.54
CA PHE A 144 -2.87 -11.95 24.05
C PHE A 144 -4.01 -12.75 23.44
N GLY A 145 -3.87 -14.08 23.31
CA GLY A 145 -4.90 -14.96 22.75
C GLY A 145 -5.24 -14.71 21.28
N SER A 146 -4.36 -14.02 20.55
CA SER A 146 -4.54 -13.74 19.12
C SER A 146 -4.38 -15.02 18.31
N LYS A 147 -5.33 -15.28 17.40
CA LYS A 147 -5.24 -16.42 16.48
C LYS A 147 -4.21 -16.23 15.37
N ASN A 148 -3.87 -15.00 15.02
CA ASN A 148 -2.92 -14.69 13.96
C ASN A 148 -1.52 -14.41 14.57
N PRO A 149 -0.53 -15.30 14.39
CA PRO A 149 0.82 -15.10 14.90
C PRO A 149 1.64 -14.13 14.06
N ARG A 150 1.19 -13.74 12.87
CA ARG A 150 1.99 -12.97 11.91
C ARG A 150 2.22 -11.54 12.39
N LEU A 151 3.38 -10.99 12.05
CA LEU A 151 3.70 -9.61 12.39
C LEU A 151 3.03 -8.62 11.43
N HIS A 152 2.41 -7.60 12.02
CA HIS A 152 1.92 -6.42 11.32
C HIS A 152 3.07 -5.48 10.96
N THR A 153 2.80 -4.51 10.09
CA THR A 153 3.81 -3.56 9.60
C THR A 153 4.46 -2.74 10.70
N ASP A 154 3.74 -2.36 11.76
CA ASP A 154 4.30 -1.65 12.91
C ASP A 154 5.27 -2.51 13.72
N GLU A 155 4.88 -3.75 14.04
CA GLU A 155 5.71 -4.73 14.74
C GLU A 155 6.99 -5.02 13.95
N VAL A 156 6.89 -5.14 12.62
CA VAL A 156 8.05 -5.30 11.74
C VAL A 156 8.96 -4.08 11.73
N LEU A 157 8.41 -2.87 11.66
CA LEU A 157 9.23 -1.65 11.69
C LEU A 157 9.93 -1.44 13.04
N ILE A 158 9.27 -1.80 14.14
CA ILE A 158 9.88 -1.79 15.47
C ILE A 158 11.03 -2.79 15.52
N ALA A 159 10.81 -4.04 15.07
CA ALA A 159 11.85 -5.06 15.04
C ALA A 159 13.03 -4.68 14.13
N LEU A 160 12.75 -4.08 12.97
CA LEU A 160 13.78 -3.55 12.06
C LEU A 160 14.61 -2.45 12.74
N SER A 161 13.96 -1.52 13.44
CA SER A 161 14.62 -0.44 14.18
C SER A 161 15.52 -0.97 15.31
N ILE A 162 15.07 -1.99 16.04
CA ILE A 162 15.91 -2.65 17.07
C ILE A 162 17.14 -3.29 16.42
N ASN A 163 16.97 -3.99 15.31
CA ASN A 163 18.07 -4.65 14.60
C ASN A 163 19.06 -3.65 13.98
N ALA A 164 18.61 -2.46 13.59
CA ALA A 164 19.46 -1.42 13.04
C ALA A 164 20.56 -0.97 14.01
N ALA A 165 20.40 -1.19 15.32
CA ALA A 165 21.43 -0.91 16.32
C ALA A 165 22.68 -1.78 16.19
N THR A 166 22.57 -2.97 15.60
CA THR A 166 23.67 -3.96 15.51
C THR A 166 23.89 -4.55 14.11
N ASP A 167 22.99 -4.29 13.16
CA ASP A 167 23.08 -4.76 11.78
C ASP A 167 23.03 -3.59 10.79
N THR A 168 24.13 -3.41 10.05
CA THR A 168 24.27 -2.35 9.04
C THR A 168 23.23 -2.49 7.91
N ASN A 169 22.83 -3.69 7.51
CA ASN A 169 21.79 -3.88 6.50
C ASN A 169 20.42 -3.43 7.03
N ALA A 170 20.12 -3.70 8.30
CA ALA A 170 18.88 -3.23 8.92
C ALA A 170 18.82 -1.70 9.00
N GLN A 171 19.95 -1.05 9.35
CA GLN A 171 20.05 0.41 9.33
C GLN A 171 19.88 0.98 7.91
N LEU A 172 20.59 0.41 6.92
CA LEU A 172 20.47 0.82 5.52
C LEU A 172 19.04 0.73 5.02
N ALA A 173 18.31 -0.34 5.39
CA ALA A 173 16.91 -0.51 5.06
C ALA A 173 16.01 0.52 5.75
N LEU A 174 16.23 0.80 7.04
CA LEU A 174 15.49 1.79 7.81
C LEU A 174 15.61 3.18 7.19
N ASP A 175 16.81 3.55 6.72
CA ASP A 175 17.10 4.83 6.07
C ASP A 175 16.36 5.01 4.73
N GLN A 176 15.80 3.94 4.14
CA GLN A 176 15.03 4.03 2.89
C GLN A 176 13.55 4.35 3.08
N LEU A 177 13.03 4.34 4.32
CA LEU A 177 11.59 4.47 4.57
C LEU A 177 11.00 5.78 4.02
N GLU A 178 11.74 6.89 4.07
CA GLU A 178 11.28 8.18 3.56
C GLU A 178 11.04 8.17 2.05
N LYS A 179 11.79 7.34 1.31
CA LYS A 179 11.67 7.19 -0.15
C LYS A 179 10.40 6.45 -0.57
N LEU A 180 9.66 5.87 0.38
CA LEU A 180 8.38 5.23 0.11
C LEU A 180 7.22 6.24 0.04
N ARG A 181 7.43 7.49 0.47
CA ARG A 181 6.40 8.53 0.41
C ARG A 181 5.98 8.78 -1.04
N GLY A 182 4.68 8.76 -1.30
CA GLY A 182 4.12 8.92 -2.64
C GLY A 182 4.11 7.64 -3.47
N CYS A 183 4.72 6.55 -3.01
CA CYS A 183 4.62 5.27 -3.69
C CYS A 183 3.19 4.73 -3.62
N GLN A 184 2.81 4.02 -4.68
CA GLN A 184 1.51 3.38 -4.80
C GLN A 184 1.58 1.94 -4.31
N VAL A 185 0.64 1.51 -3.47
CA VAL A 185 0.52 0.13 -2.99
C VAL A 185 -0.85 -0.45 -3.31
N HIS A 186 -0.89 -1.72 -3.66
CA HIS A 186 -2.11 -2.51 -3.70
C HIS A 186 -1.98 -3.79 -2.87
N SER A 187 -3.05 -4.18 -2.17
CA SER A 187 -3.15 -5.42 -1.40
C SER A 187 -4.30 -6.27 -1.93
N SER A 188 -4.07 -7.57 -2.09
CA SER A 188 -5.11 -8.51 -2.55
C SER A 188 -6.20 -8.80 -1.50
N VAL A 189 -6.01 -8.29 -0.28
CA VAL A 189 -6.99 -8.34 0.81
C VAL A 189 -7.06 -7.01 1.55
N MET A 190 -8.17 -6.76 2.24
CA MET A 190 -8.34 -5.63 3.14
C MET A 190 -7.37 -5.74 4.31
N LEU A 191 -6.57 -4.69 4.49
CA LEU A 191 -5.60 -4.61 5.57
C LEU A 191 -6.23 -4.23 6.91
N SER A 192 -5.54 -4.59 7.98
CA SER A 192 -5.91 -4.19 9.34
C SER A 192 -5.84 -2.66 9.50
N SER A 193 -6.52 -2.13 10.52
CA SER A 193 -6.44 -0.71 10.86
C SER A 193 -5.03 -0.31 11.32
N VAL A 194 -4.26 -1.24 11.88
CA VAL A 194 -2.86 -1.06 12.25
C VAL A 194 -2.02 -0.80 11.00
N ASP A 195 -2.10 -1.70 10.03
CA ASP A 195 -1.32 -1.59 8.79
C ASP A 195 -1.69 -0.34 7.99
N THR A 196 -2.99 -0.05 7.88
CA THR A 196 -3.47 1.15 7.17
C THR A 196 -2.93 2.45 7.79
N LYS A 197 -2.83 2.51 9.12
CA LYS A 197 -2.28 3.67 9.83
C LYS A 197 -0.78 3.83 9.58
N VAL A 198 -0.03 2.73 9.50
CA VAL A 198 1.41 2.77 9.19
C VAL A 198 1.64 3.31 7.78
N PHE A 199 0.95 2.77 6.77
CA PHE A 199 1.04 3.29 5.40
C PHE A 199 0.71 4.78 5.31
N LYS A 200 -0.34 5.23 6.02
CA LYS A 200 -0.70 6.65 6.09
C LYS A 200 0.41 7.51 6.71
N LYS A 201 1.06 7.04 7.78
CA LYS A 201 2.19 7.76 8.41
C LYS A 201 3.40 7.87 7.46
N LEU A 202 3.67 6.82 6.69
CA LEU A 202 4.73 6.79 5.68
C LEU A 202 4.37 7.60 4.41
N GLY A 203 3.13 8.06 4.28
CA GLY A 203 2.67 8.78 3.10
C GLY A 203 2.56 7.89 1.86
N ILE A 204 2.30 6.60 2.06
CA ILE A 204 2.11 5.61 0.99
C ILE A 204 0.64 5.57 0.60
N GLU A 205 0.36 5.55 -0.70
CA GLU A 205 -1.00 5.51 -1.24
C GLU A 205 -1.50 4.07 -1.37
N LEU A 206 -2.28 3.61 -0.40
CA LEU A 206 -2.80 2.24 -0.33
C LEU A 206 -4.17 2.07 -1.02
N THR A 207 -4.33 0.99 -1.79
CA THR A 207 -5.62 0.42 -2.20
C THR A 207 -5.68 -1.07 -1.85
N CYS A 208 -6.88 -1.64 -1.70
CA CYS A 208 -7.07 -3.05 -1.36
C CYS A 208 -8.24 -3.64 -2.14
N GLU A 209 -8.18 -4.92 -2.48
CA GLU A 209 -9.38 -5.68 -2.88
C GLU A 209 -10.34 -5.84 -1.68
N PRO A 210 -11.67 -5.87 -1.92
CA PRO A 210 -12.69 -5.93 -0.89
C PRO A 210 -12.90 -7.37 -0.34
N VAL A 211 -11.80 -8.07 -0.04
CA VAL A 211 -11.77 -9.45 0.47
C VAL A 211 -11.04 -9.48 1.82
N HIS A 212 -11.42 -10.37 2.74
CA HIS A 212 -10.86 -10.48 4.09
C HIS A 212 -9.85 -11.62 4.24
#